data_AF-A0A1Q6CNS5-F1
#
_entry.id   AF-A0A1Q6CNS5-F1
#
_cell.length_a   1.000
_cell.length_b   1.000
_cell.length_c   1.000
_cell.angle_alpha   90.00
_cell.angle_beta   90.00
_cell.angle_gamma   90.00
#
_symmetry.space_group_name_H-M   'P 1'
#
loop_
_entity.id
_entity.type
_entity.pdbx_description
1 polymer ?
#
loop_
_entity_poly.entity_id
_entity_poly.type
_entity_poly.pdbx_seq_one_letter_code
_entity_poly.pdbx_strand_id
1 'polypeptide(L)'
;MSLFKSLLLAIIATLFLTYVLGTSFVEYFDVDVYMGEELIEPLKAISISALVVVILTLVAVAIVVSVFGTVIFLAMLVFGAVAMALLGAFWPIFMIAGVIWLCTRNKQRQYN
;
A
#
# COMPACT_ATOMS: atom_id res chain seq x y z
N MET A 1 30.92 11.50 18.14
CA MET A 1 30.24 12.48 17.25
C MET A 1 28.81 12.61 17.75
N SER A 2 28.37 13.79 18.18
CA SER A 2 26.96 13.97 18.59
C SER A 2 26.05 13.86 17.36
N LEU A 3 24.92 13.16 17.48
CA LEU A 3 23.90 13.03 16.43
C LEU A 3 23.51 14.40 15.84
N PHE A 4 23.46 15.44 16.69
CA PHE A 4 23.13 16.81 16.26
C PHE A 4 24.16 17.37 15.27
N LYS A 5 25.46 17.13 15.50
CA LYS A 5 26.53 17.58 14.60
C LYS A 5 26.45 16.86 13.25
N SER A 6 26.14 15.57 13.26
CA SER A 6 25.96 14.78 12.03
C SER A 6 24.72 15.22 11.24
N LEU A 7 23.61 15.49 11.93
CA LEU A 7 22.36 15.95 11.31
C LEU A 7 22.55 17.29 10.62
N LEU A 8 23.15 18.26 11.29
CA LEU A 8 23.38 19.60 10.75
C LEU A 8 24.31 19.55 9.53
N LEU A 9 25.38 18.75 9.59
CA LEU A 9 26.28 18.54 8.46
C LEU A 9 25.58 17.87 7.27
N ALA A 10 24.70 16.90 7.52
CA ALA A 10 23.92 16.23 6.48
C ALA A 10 22.92 17.17 5.80
N ILE A 11 22.23 18.02 6.58
CA ILE A 11 21.29 19.02 6.02
C ILE A 11 22.04 20.02 5.13
N ILE A 12 23.20 20.54 5.58
CA ILE A 12 24.00 21.46 4.77
C ILE A 12 24.52 20.76 3.50
N ALA A 13 25.05 19.55 3.63
CA ALA A 13 25.56 18.80 2.49
C ALA A 13 24.48 18.50 1.45
N THR A 14 23.26 18.15 1.88
CA THR A 14 22.13 17.89 0.99
C THR A 14 21.60 19.15 0.32
N LEU A 15 21.51 20.28 1.03
CA LEU A 15 21.16 21.57 0.44
C LEU A 15 22.19 22.02 -0.60
N PHE A 16 23.48 21.92 -0.25
CA PHE A 16 24.57 22.25 -1.16
C PHE A 16 24.53 21.37 -2.42
N LEU A 17 24.37 20.04 -2.24
CA LEU A 17 24.27 19.11 -3.34
C LEU A 17 23.05 19.39 -4.22
N THR A 18 21.89 19.67 -3.63
CA THR A 18 20.66 20.00 -4.38
C THR A 18 20.83 21.27 -5.20
N TYR A 19 21.51 22.29 -4.64
CA TYR A 19 21.79 23.53 -5.35
C TYR A 19 22.75 23.32 -6.53
N VAL A 20 23.92 22.74 -6.28
CA VAL A 20 24.95 22.53 -7.31
C VAL A 20 24.45 21.61 -8.42
N LEU A 21 23.75 20.54 -8.06
CA LEU A 21 23.16 19.63 -9.02
C LEU A 21 22.01 20.30 -9.78
N GLY A 22 21.16 21.05 -9.08
CA GLY A 22 20.06 21.81 -9.65
C GLY A 22 20.52 22.81 -10.71
N THR A 23 21.52 23.64 -10.40
CA THR A 23 22.10 24.60 -11.35
C THR A 23 22.75 23.90 -12.53
N SER A 24 23.53 22.83 -12.27
CA SER A 24 24.23 22.08 -13.33
C SER A 24 23.24 21.45 -14.32
N PHE A 25 22.10 20.94 -13.83
CA PHE A 25 21.05 20.40 -14.70
C PHE A 25 20.32 21.51 -15.46
N VAL A 26 19.97 22.62 -14.80
CA VAL A 26 19.34 23.77 -15.46
C VAL A 26 20.20 24.30 -16.61
N GLU A 27 21.51 24.43 -16.38
CA GLU A 27 22.49 24.84 -17.39
C GLU A 27 22.66 23.80 -18.50
N TYR A 28 22.73 22.51 -18.16
CA TYR A 28 22.86 21.44 -19.16
C TYR A 28 21.64 21.29 -20.07
N PHE A 29 20.44 21.53 -19.53
CA PHE A 29 19.19 21.45 -20.28
C PHE A 29 18.80 22.79 -20.94
N ASP A 30 19.54 23.87 -20.69
CA ASP A 30 19.25 25.24 -21.18
C ASP A 30 17.82 25.70 -20.81
N VAL A 31 17.39 25.40 -19.57
CA VAL A 31 16.02 25.67 -19.07
C VAL A 31 16.03 26.77 -18.02
N ASP A 32 15.75 27.99 -18.43
CA ASP A 32 15.59 29.10 -17.49
C ASP A 32 14.17 29.15 -16.88
N VAL A 33 14.09 29.14 -15.55
CA VAL A 33 12.83 29.23 -14.81
C VAL A 33 12.59 30.67 -14.36
N TYR A 34 11.78 31.38 -15.13
CA TYR A 34 11.34 32.74 -14.82
C TYR A 34 9.99 32.75 -14.09
N MET A 35 9.82 33.67 -13.15
CA MET A 35 8.50 33.94 -12.57
C MET A 35 8.22 35.44 -12.65
N GLY A 36 7.52 35.84 -13.72
CA GLY A 36 7.43 37.24 -14.11
C GLY A 36 8.72 37.68 -14.81
N GLU A 37 9.30 38.79 -14.37
CA GLU A 37 10.51 39.39 -14.96
C GLU A 37 11.80 39.06 -14.18
N GLU A 38 11.73 38.20 -13.15
CA GLU A 38 12.86 37.88 -12.28
C GLU A 38 13.26 36.40 -12.42
N LEU A 39 14.57 36.14 -12.52
CA LEU A 39 15.13 34.79 -12.46
C LEU A 39 14.94 34.25 -11.05
N ILE A 40 14.21 33.13 -10.93
CA ILE A 40 14.03 32.50 -9.64
C ILE A 40 15.29 31.70 -9.28
N GLU A 41 15.78 31.89 -8.06
CA GLU A 41 16.85 31.06 -7.52
C GLU A 41 16.51 29.56 -7.66
N PRO A 42 17.44 28.73 -8.17
CA PRO A 42 17.24 27.29 -8.38
C PRO A 42 16.65 26.58 -7.16
N LEU A 43 17.07 26.97 -5.97
CA LEU A 43 16.60 26.38 -4.71
C LEU A 43 15.09 26.64 -4.47
N LYS A 44 14.61 27.84 -4.80
CA LYS A 44 13.20 28.22 -4.66
C LYS A 44 12.33 27.51 -5.71
N ALA A 45 12.81 27.38 -6.94
CA ALA A 45 12.12 26.62 -7.97
C ALA A 45 12.02 25.12 -7.63
N ILE A 46 13.14 24.51 -7.21
CA ILE A 46 13.22 23.08 -6.86
C ILE A 46 12.38 22.76 -5.62
N SER A 47 12.36 23.63 -4.61
CA SER A 47 11.58 23.38 -3.39
C SER A 47 10.06 23.36 -3.63
N ILE A 48 9.55 24.27 -4.47
CA ILE A 48 8.12 24.29 -4.83
C ILE A 48 7.76 23.06 -5.67
N SER A 49 8.59 22.72 -6.66
CA SER A 49 8.35 21.56 -7.51
C SER A 49 8.45 20.25 -6.72
N ALA A 50 9.40 20.12 -5.79
CA ALA A 50 9.51 18.97 -4.90
C ALA A 50 8.25 18.78 -4.04
N LEU A 51 7.68 19.86 -3.50
CA LEU A 51 6.44 19.79 -2.72
C LEU A 51 5.26 19.29 -3.56
N VAL A 52 5.12 19.79 -4.79
CA VAL A 52 4.08 19.31 -5.72
C VAL A 52 4.28 17.82 -6.05
N VAL A 53 5.50 17.39 -6.33
CA VAL A 53 5.82 15.99 -6.62
C VAL A 53 5.49 15.08 -5.43
N VAL A 54 5.79 15.50 -4.21
CA VAL A 54 5.44 14.73 -3.00
C VAL A 54 3.93 14.55 -2.88
N ILE A 55 3.15 15.62 -3.08
CA ILE A 55 1.69 15.53 -3.04
C ILE A 55 1.17 14.57 -4.12
N LEU A 56 1.64 14.71 -5.36
CA LEU A 56 1.26 13.82 -6.46
C LEU A 56 1.63 12.36 -6.17
N THR A 57 2.79 12.13 -5.56
CA THR A 57 3.25 10.79 -5.18
C THR A 57 2.33 10.19 -4.12
N LEU A 58 1.94 10.96 -3.10
CA LEU A 58 1.01 10.50 -2.07
C LEU A 58 -0.36 10.14 -2.66
N VAL A 59 -0.86 10.97 -3.59
CA VAL A 59 -2.10 10.69 -4.31
C VAL A 59 -1.97 9.41 -5.13
N ALA A 60 -0.87 9.22 -5.87
CA ALA A 60 -0.62 8.01 -6.64
C ALA A 60 -0.58 6.76 -5.75
N VAL A 61 0.13 6.83 -4.62
CA VAL A 61 0.17 5.72 -3.64
C VAL A 61 -1.23 5.41 -3.10
N ALA A 62 -2.01 6.43 -2.75
CA ALA A 62 -3.39 6.25 -2.28
C ALA A 62 -4.26 5.57 -3.35
N ILE A 63 -4.15 5.98 -4.62
CA ILE A 63 -4.88 5.35 -5.74
C ILE A 63 -4.46 3.89 -5.90
N VAL A 64 -3.16 3.60 -5.94
CA VAL A 64 -2.64 2.23 -6.08
C VAL A 64 -3.15 1.36 -4.95
N VAL A 65 -2.98 1.78 -3.69
CA VAL A 65 -3.46 1.01 -2.52
C VAL A 65 -4.98 0.83 -2.56
N SER A 66 -5.73 1.84 -2.98
CA SER A 66 -7.19 1.76 -3.12
C SER A 66 -7.61 0.74 -4.18
N VAL A 67 -7.08 0.84 -5.40
CA VAL A 67 -7.45 -0.04 -6.52
C VAL A 67 -7.07 -1.49 -6.22
N PHE A 68 -5.84 -1.75 -5.79
CA PHE A 68 -5.40 -3.10 -5.46
C PHE A 68 -6.11 -3.64 -4.22
N GLY A 69 -6.36 -2.79 -3.21
CA GLY A 69 -7.12 -3.14 -2.02
C GLY A 69 -8.52 -3.64 -2.36
N THR A 70 -9.24 -2.93 -3.23
CA THR A 70 -10.58 -3.36 -3.67
C THR A 70 -10.55 -4.68 -4.45
N VAL A 71 -9.59 -4.88 -5.34
CA VAL A 71 -9.47 -6.13 -6.11
C VAL A 71 -9.24 -7.33 -5.19
N ILE A 72 -8.29 -7.22 -4.25
CA ILE A 72 -7.99 -8.28 -3.29
C ILE A 72 -9.19 -8.53 -2.37
N PHE A 73 -9.83 -7.47 -1.91
CA PHE A 73 -11.02 -7.57 -1.06
C PHE A 73 -12.16 -8.30 -1.78
N LEU A 74 -12.43 -7.96 -3.05
CA LEU A 74 -13.45 -8.62 -3.84
C LEU A 74 -13.13 -10.11 -4.05
N ALA A 75 -11.86 -10.43 -4.35
CA ALA A 75 -11.42 -11.82 -4.50
C ALA A 75 -11.64 -12.62 -3.22
N MET A 76 -11.22 -12.10 -2.06
CA MET A 76 -11.46 -12.72 -0.76
C MET A 76 -12.95 -12.88 -0.45
N LEU A 77 -13.76 -11.89 -0.79
CA LEU A 77 -15.20 -11.92 -0.54
C LEU A 77 -15.87 -13.05 -1.33
N VAL A 78 -15.54 -13.19 -2.63
CA VAL A 78 -16.05 -14.28 -3.47
C VAL A 78 -15.57 -15.63 -2.94
N PHE A 79 -14.27 -15.77 -2.65
CA PHE A 79 -13.72 -17.03 -2.15
C PHE A 79 -14.32 -17.42 -0.79
N GLY A 80 -14.47 -16.45 0.11
CA GLY A 80 -15.12 -16.63 1.40
C GLY A 80 -16.59 -17.03 1.27
N ALA A 81 -17.33 -16.41 0.35
CA ALA A 81 -18.72 -16.77 0.08
C ALA A 81 -18.85 -18.22 -0.42
N VAL A 82 -17.99 -18.64 -1.35
CA VAL A 82 -17.97 -20.03 -1.85
C VAL A 82 -17.61 -21.01 -0.73
N ALA A 83 -16.60 -20.70 0.08
CA ALA A 83 -16.22 -21.54 1.20
C ALA A 83 -17.38 -21.72 2.21
N MET A 84 -18.07 -20.63 2.55
CA MET A 84 -19.23 -20.67 3.45
C MET A 84 -20.40 -21.46 2.85
N ALA A 85 -20.65 -21.31 1.55
CA ALA A 85 -21.68 -22.07 0.85
C ALA A 85 -21.38 -23.58 0.84
N LEU A 86 -20.13 -23.97 0.59
CA LEU A 86 -19.70 -25.37 0.62
C LEU A 86 -19.79 -25.97 2.03
N LEU A 87 -19.32 -25.24 3.05
CA LEU A 87 -19.46 -25.67 4.45
C LEU A 87 -20.94 -25.83 4.85
N GLY A 88 -21.79 -24.89 4.46
CA GLY A 88 -23.23 -24.95 4.71
C GLY A 88 -23.92 -26.12 3.98
N ALA A 89 -23.56 -26.38 2.73
CA ALA A 89 -24.13 -27.47 1.93
C ALA A 89 -23.68 -28.86 2.41
N PHE A 90 -22.50 -28.96 3.03
CA PHE A 90 -21.97 -30.25 3.52
C PHE A 90 -22.47 -30.61 4.92
N TRP A 91 -22.90 -29.63 5.72
CA TRP A 91 -23.42 -29.84 7.09
C TRP A 91 -24.56 -30.88 7.22
N PRO A 92 -25.55 -30.94 6.30
CA PRO A 92 -26.64 -31.93 6.38
C PRO A 92 -26.14 -33.38 6.33
N ILE A 93 -25.03 -33.64 5.63
CA ILE A 93 -24.47 -34.98 5.49
C ILE A 93 -23.93 -35.49 6.83
N PHE A 94 -23.23 -34.63 7.59
CA PHE A 94 -22.77 -34.94 8.94
C PHE A 94 -23.93 -35.16 9.91
N MET A 95 -25.00 -34.36 9.81
CA MET A 95 -26.21 -34.57 10.62
C MET A 95 -26.88 -35.92 10.33
N ILE A 96 -27.06 -36.28 9.05
CA ILE A 96 -27.67 -37.55 8.65
C ILE A 96 -26.81 -38.74 9.12
N ALA A 97 -25.49 -38.68 8.93
CA ALA A 97 -24.58 -39.71 9.42
C ALA A 97 -24.66 -39.87 10.95
N GLY A 98 -24.75 -38.76 11.69
CA GLY A 98 -24.95 -38.76 13.14
C GLY A 98 -26.27 -39.41 13.56
N VAL A 99 -27.38 -39.11 12.87
CA VAL A 99 -28.69 -39.72 13.14
C VAL A 99 -28.67 -41.22 12.87
N ILE A 100 -28.09 -41.65 11.73
CA ILE A 100 -27.95 -43.08 11.40
C ILE A 100 -27.12 -43.77 12.48
N TRP A 101 -25.97 -43.22 12.86
CA TRP A 101 -25.15 -43.80 13.93
C TRP A 101 -25.89 -43.90 15.27
N LEU A 102 -26.62 -42.84 15.67
CA LEU A 102 -27.39 -42.82 16.91
C LEU A 102 -28.51 -43.86 16.92
N CYS A 103 -29.25 -44.00 15.82
CA CYS A 103 -30.31 -45.00 15.67
C CYS A 103 -29.75 -46.44 15.62
N THR A 104 -28.58 -46.64 15.01
CA THR A 104 -27.96 -47.97 14.87
C THR A 104 -27.28 -48.44 16.16
N ARG A 105 -26.78 -47.51 16.98
CA ARG A 105 -26.13 -47.80 18.28
C ARG A 105 -27.07 -48.51 19.26
N ASN A 106 -28.38 -48.25 19.20
CA ASN A 106 -29.34 -48.85 20.12
C ASN A 106 -29.71 -50.31 19.75
N LYS A 107 -29.64 -50.68 18.46
CA LYS A 107 -29.93 -52.06 18.02
C LYS A 107 -28.87 -53.08 18.43
N GLN A 108 -27.62 -52.65 18.68
CA GLN A 108 -26.56 -53.56 19.11
C GLN A 108 -26.63 -53.96 20.59
N ARG A 109 -27.53 -53.37 21.39
CA ARG A 109 -27.73 -53.73 22.82
C ARG A 109 -28.87 -54.72 23.07
N GLN A 110 -29.72 -55.00 22.08
CA GLN A 110 -30.91 -55.85 22.26
C GLN A 110 -30.72 -57.31 21.82
N TYR A 111 -29.51 -57.68 21.38
CA TYR A 111 -29.13 -59.05 21.05
C TYR A 111 -27.85 -59.44 21.79
N ASN A 112 -27.92 -59.43 23.12
CA ASN A 112 -27.05 -60.20 24.01
C ASN A 112 -27.82 -60.47 25.30
#